data_AF-A0A3D1KLP7-F1
#
_entry.id   AF-A0A3D1KLP7-F1
#
_cell.length_a   1.000
_cell.length_b   1.000
_cell.length_c   1.000
_cell.angle_alpha   90.00
_cell.angle_beta   90.00
_cell.angle_gamma   90.00
#
_symmetry.space_group_name_H-M   'P 1'
#
loop_
_entity.id
_entity.type
_entity.pdbx_description
1 polymer ?
#
loop_
_entity_poly.entity_id
_entity_poly.type
_entity_poly.pdbx_seq_one_letter_code
_entity_poly.pdbx_strand_id
1 'polypeptide(L)'
;SVVMCQAFGIPAFPVDTHIHRLMYRWNLTNGKNVLQTEKDAKRLFPEELWNKLHLQIIYYGREYSPARGWDLEKDLITKTIGRKEFLSKNPL
;
A
#
# COMPACT_ATOMS: atom_id res chain seq x y z
N SER A 1 -7.44 -0.16 -10.30
CA SER A 1 -8.87 -0.53 -10.39
C SER A 1 -9.73 0.65 -9.96
N VAL A 2 -9.68 1.77 -10.71
CA VAL A 2 -10.54 2.95 -10.43
C VAL A 2 -11.86 2.86 -11.21
N VAL A 3 -11.88 2.09 -12.30
CA VAL A 3 -12.99 2.08 -13.28
C VAL A 3 -14.09 1.06 -12.96
N MET A 4 -13.85 0.03 -12.15
CA MET A 4 -14.83 -1.06 -11.93
C MET A 4 -15.83 -0.82 -10.78
N CYS A 5 -15.52 0.10 -9.85
CA CYS A 5 -16.35 0.29 -8.64
C CYS A 5 -17.57 1.18 -8.87
N GLN A 6 -17.61 1.95 -9.95
CA GLN A 6 -18.72 2.85 -10.25
C GLN A 6 -19.94 2.15 -10.87
N ALA A 7 -19.83 0.90 -11.33
CA ALA A 7 -20.91 0.24 -12.08
C ALA A 7 -21.89 -0.60 -11.24
N PHE A 8 -21.54 -0.99 -10.00
CA PHE A 8 -22.33 -1.99 -9.24
C PHE A 8 -22.66 -1.63 -7.78
N GLY A 9 -22.28 -0.44 -7.29
CA GLY A 9 -22.61 -0.01 -5.92
C GLY A 9 -21.97 -0.85 -4.80
N ILE A 10 -20.99 -1.70 -5.14
CA ILE A 10 -20.26 -2.51 -4.16
C ILE A 10 -19.10 -1.69 -3.62
N PRO A 11 -19.02 -1.47 -2.29
CA PRO A 11 -17.90 -0.78 -1.68
C PRO A 11 -16.56 -1.42 -2.05
N ALA A 12 -15.58 -0.57 -2.36
CA ALA A 12 -14.27 -1.01 -2.79
C ALA A 12 -13.14 -0.20 -2.17
N PHE A 13 -12.05 -0.89 -1.82
CA PHE A 13 -10.82 -0.21 -1.43
C PHE A 13 -10.08 0.16 -2.72
N PRO A 14 -9.90 1.45 -3.04
CA PRO A 14 -9.26 1.82 -4.30
C PRO A 14 -7.76 1.49 -4.28
N VAL A 15 -7.32 0.67 -5.23
CA VAL A 15 -5.91 0.28 -5.38
C VAL A 15 -5.33 0.86 -6.67
N ASP A 16 -4.30 1.69 -6.49
CA ASP A 16 -3.42 2.22 -7.54
C ASP A 16 -1.99 1.65 -7.40
N THR A 17 -1.04 2.20 -8.17
CA THR A 17 0.36 1.77 -8.15
C THR A 17 1.09 2.11 -6.85
N HIS A 18 0.67 3.13 -6.10
CA HIS A 18 1.21 3.46 -4.78
C HIS A 18 0.72 2.47 -3.75
N ILE A 19 -0.59 2.27 -3.65
CA ILE A 19 -1.21 1.32 -2.71
C ILE A 19 -0.61 -0.07 -2.90
N HIS A 20 -0.58 -0.57 -4.14
CA HIS A 20 -0.07 -1.89 -4.45
C HIS A 20 1.39 -2.09 -4.02
N ARG A 21 2.25 -1.11 -4.33
CA ARG A 21 3.66 -1.14 -3.94
C ARG A 21 3.84 -1.09 -2.42
N LEU A 22 3.13 -0.19 -1.75
CA LEU A 22 3.32 0.06 -0.33
C LEU A 22 2.77 -1.06 0.53
N MET A 23 1.57 -1.58 0.22
CA MET A 23 1.04 -2.74 0.93
C MET A 23 1.95 -3.97 0.76
N TYR A 24 2.59 -4.13 -0.40
CA TYR A 24 3.60 -5.16 -0.56
C TYR A 24 4.83 -4.87 0.32
N ARG A 25 5.39 -3.65 0.29
CA ARG A 25 6.55 -3.25 1.12
C ARG A 25 6.30 -3.46 2.61
N TRP A 26 5.11 -3.14 3.09
CA TRP A 26 4.68 -3.27 4.49
C TRP A 26 4.26 -4.69 4.88
N ASN A 27 4.50 -5.67 4.01
CA ASN A 27 4.15 -7.07 4.25
C ASN A 27 2.65 -7.32 4.53
N LEU A 28 1.77 -6.47 4.00
CA LEU A 28 0.32 -6.57 4.19
C LEU A 28 -0.37 -7.36 3.06
N THR A 29 0.30 -7.51 1.92
CA THR A 29 -0.15 -8.36 0.80
C THR A 29 1.04 -9.05 0.16
N ASN A 30 0.81 -10.19 -0.50
CA ASN A 30 1.80 -10.87 -1.34
C ASN A 30 2.03 -10.18 -2.70
N GLY A 31 1.22 -9.18 -3.05
CA GLY A 31 1.40 -8.39 -4.26
C GLY A 31 1.16 -9.14 -5.57
N LYS A 32 0.51 -10.31 -5.54
CA LYS A 32 0.30 -11.14 -6.75
C LYS A 32 -0.42 -10.39 -7.87
N ASN A 33 -1.41 -9.58 -7.53
CA ASN A 33 -2.11 -8.67 -8.43
C ASN A 33 -2.92 -7.64 -7.64
N VAL A 34 -3.52 -6.68 -8.36
CA VAL A 34 -4.35 -5.60 -7.79
C VAL A 34 -5.57 -6.16 -7.04
N LEU A 35 -6.23 -7.19 -7.57
CA LEU A 35 -7.40 -7.79 -6.95
C LEU A 35 -7.07 -8.41 -5.58
N GLN A 36 -5.93 -9.11 -5.49
CA GLN A 36 -5.43 -9.66 -4.24
C GLN A 36 -5.11 -8.55 -3.23
N THR A 37 -4.49 -7.46 -3.69
CA THR A 37 -4.19 -6.31 -2.82
C THR A 37 -5.46 -5.67 -2.28
N GLU A 38 -6.47 -5.46 -3.13
CA GLU A 38 -7.76 -4.92 -2.70
C GLU A 38 -8.41 -5.84 -1.66
N LYS A 39 -8.43 -7.16 -1.91
CA LYS A 39 -8.97 -8.14 -0.97
C LYS A 39 -8.26 -8.10 0.39
N ASP A 40 -6.93 -8.00 0.38
CA ASP A 40 -6.15 -7.87 1.61
C ASP A 40 -6.44 -6.54 2.33
N ALA A 41 -6.55 -5.42 1.60
CA ALA A 41 -6.87 -4.11 2.16
C ALA A 41 -8.25 -4.11 2.85
N LYS A 42 -9.27 -4.65 2.17
CA LYS A 42 -10.62 -4.80 2.72
C LYS A 42 -10.67 -5.64 3.99
N ARG A 43 -9.82 -6.67 4.08
CA ARG A 43 -9.71 -7.53 5.27
C ARG A 43 -9.00 -6.83 6.44
N LEU A 44 -8.06 -5.94 6.15
CA LEU A 44 -7.20 -5.29 7.15
C LEU A 44 -7.78 -3.99 7.70
N PHE A 45 -8.54 -3.26 6.89
CA PHE A 45 -9.01 -1.92 7.23
C PHE A 45 -10.54 -1.83 7.29
N PRO A 46 -11.11 -1.12 8.28
CA PRO A 46 -12.53 -0.80 8.33
C PRO A 46 -13.00 -0.04 7.08
N GLU A 47 -14.21 -0.34 6.60
CA GLU A 47 -14.76 0.19 5.35
C GLU A 47 -14.86 1.72 5.33
N GLU A 48 -15.26 2.31 6.46
CA GLU A 48 -15.38 3.75 6.65
C GLU A 48 -14.04 4.50 6.47
N LEU A 49 -12.91 3.79 6.56
CA LEU A 49 -11.58 4.36 6.41
C LEU A 49 -11.00 4.22 5.00
N TRP A 50 -11.59 3.42 4.10
CA TRP A 50 -10.95 3.04 2.83
C TRP A 50 -10.57 4.24 1.96
N ASN A 51 -11.47 5.20 1.77
CA ASN A 51 -11.20 6.41 0.97
C ASN A 51 -10.15 7.32 1.63
N LYS A 52 -10.18 7.44 2.97
CA LYS A 52 -9.21 8.22 3.72
C LYS A 52 -7.81 7.60 3.63
N LEU A 53 -7.73 6.29 3.86
CA LEU A 53 -6.48 5.53 3.76
C LEU A 53 -5.92 5.53 2.35
N HIS A 54 -6.77 5.45 1.32
CA HIS A 54 -6.34 5.55 -0.07
C HIS A 54 -5.51 6.83 -0.31
N LEU A 55 -6.04 7.99 0.07
CA LEU A 55 -5.32 9.26 -0.08
C LEU A 55 -4.08 9.34 0.82
N GLN A 56 -4.20 8.94 2.08
CA GLN A 56 -3.07 8.98 3.03
C GLN A 56 -1.89 8.14 2.57
N ILE A 57 -2.14 6.91 2.08
CA ILE A 57 -1.10 6.02 1.58
C ILE A 57 -0.48 6.58 0.29
N ILE A 58 -1.27 7.21 -0.60
CA ILE A 58 -0.73 7.88 -1.78
C ILE A 58 0.20 9.02 -1.38
N TYR A 59 -0.21 9.90 -0.47
CA TYR A 59 0.63 11.01 -0.01
C TYR A 59 1.93 10.51 0.62
N TYR A 60 1.82 9.53 1.52
CA TYR A 60 2.99 8.88 2.11
C TYR A 60 3.92 8.28 1.06
N GLY A 61 3.36 7.58 0.07
CA GLY A 61 4.12 6.96 -1.02
C GLY A 61 4.78 7.94 -1.98
N ARG A 62 4.34 9.19 -2.01
CA ARG A 62 5.00 10.26 -2.79
C ARG A 62 6.14 10.89 -2.01
N GLU A 63 5.92 11.14 -0.72
CA GLU A 63 6.84 11.91 0.11
C GLU A 63 7.95 11.06 0.72
N TYR A 64 7.62 9.88 1.24
CA TYR A 64 8.55 9.06 2.05
C TYR A 64 8.95 7.75 1.37
N SER A 65 8.10 7.20 0.50
CA SER A 65 8.33 5.89 -0.13
C SER A 65 8.17 5.91 -1.66
N PRO A 66 8.93 6.77 -2.37
CA PRO A 66 8.82 6.89 -3.83
C PRO A 66 9.22 5.58 -4.53
N ALA A 67 8.80 5.44 -5.78
CA ALA A 67 9.16 4.27 -6.60
C ALA A 67 10.63 4.29 -7.04
N ARG A 68 11.18 5.48 -7.31
CA ARG A 68 12.58 5.71 -7.69
C ARG A 68 13.26 6.57 -6.63
N GLY A 69 14.55 6.35 -6.39
CA GLY A 69 15.30 7.07 -5.35
C GLY A 69 14.77 6.79 -3.95
N TRP A 70 14.24 5.59 -3.71
CA TRP A 70 13.68 5.21 -2.43
C TRP A 70 14.78 5.10 -1.37
N ASP A 71 14.63 5.84 -0.28
CA ASP A 71 15.52 5.87 0.86
C ASP A 71 14.80 5.26 2.07
N LEU A 72 15.30 4.12 2.56
CA LEU A 72 14.69 3.39 3.68
C LEU A 72 14.72 4.20 4.98
N GLU A 73 15.70 5.10 5.15
CA GLU A 73 15.80 5.92 6.37
C GLU A 73 14.67 6.94 6.48
N LYS A 74 14.10 7.35 5.34
CA LYS A 74 12.95 8.27 5.27
C LYS A 74 11.61 7.55 5.29
N ASP A 75 11.58 6.26 4.93
CA ASP A 75 10.38 5.44 4.90
C ASP A 75 10.12 4.77 6.25
N LEU A 76 9.63 5.56 7.22
CA LEU A 76 9.38 5.14 8.60
C LEU A 76 8.53 3.87 8.72
N ILE A 77 7.47 3.74 7.93
CA ILE A 77 6.57 2.58 7.98
C ILE A 77 7.31 1.33 7.49
N THR A 78 7.98 1.38 6.33
CA THR A 78 8.73 0.22 5.85
C THR A 78 9.90 -0.11 6.77
N LYS A 79 10.58 0.88 7.35
CA LYS A 79 11.63 0.67 8.36
C LYS A 79 11.11 -0.02 9.62
N THR A 80 9.86 0.22 10.00
CA THR A 80 9.26 -0.32 11.23
C THR A 80 8.65 -1.71 11.04
N ILE A 81 7.88 -1.91 9.96
CA ILE A 81 7.07 -3.13 9.76
C ILE A 81 7.29 -3.80 8.39
N GLY A 82 8.24 -3.32 7.61
CA GLY A 82 8.46 -3.77 6.24
C GLY A 82 8.89 -5.24 6.14
N ARG A 83 8.82 -5.77 4.92
CA ARG A 83 9.35 -7.10 4.62
C ARG A 83 10.84 -7.18 4.97
N LYS A 84 11.26 -8.35 5.46
CA LYS A 84 12.67 -8.64 5.82
C LYS A 84 13.64 -8.34 4.68
N GLU A 85 13.26 -8.65 3.45
CA GLU A 85 14.07 -8.39 2.24
C GLU A 85 14.42 -6.92 2.01
N PHE A 86 13.64 -5.99 2.57
CA PHE A 86 13.93 -4.56 2.54
C PHE A 86 14.74 -4.11 3.74
N LEU A 87 14.47 -4.69 4.92
CA LEU A 87 15.17 -4.36 6.16
C LEU A 87 16.61 -4.88 6.19
N SER A 88 16.88 -6.04 5.60
CA SER A 88 18.20 -6.68 5.64
C SER A 88 19.24 -6.03 4.71
N LYS A 89 18.85 -5.05 3.89
CA LYS A 89 19.75 -4.36 2.96
C LYS A 89 20.49 -3.15 3.57
N ASN A 90 20.16 -2.77 4.81
CA ASN A 90 20.93 -1.84 5.62
C ASN A 90 21.46 -2.60 6.85
N PRO A 91 22.64 -3.25 6.79
CA PRO A 91 23.32 -3.58 8.02
C PRO A 91 23.67 -2.25 8.70
N LEU A 92 23.22 -2.10 9.96
CA LEU A 92 23.66 -1.04 10.86
C LEU A 92 25.19 -0.95 10.90
#